data_AF-A0A077QRB9-F1
#
_entry.id   AF-A0A077QRB9-F1
#
_cell.length_a   1.000
_cell.length_b   1.000
_cell.length_c   1.000
_cell.angle_alpha   90.00
_cell.angle_beta   90.00
_cell.angle_gamma   90.00
#
_symmetry.space_group_name_H-M   'P 1'
#
loop_
_entity.id
_entity.type
_entity.pdbx_description
1 polymer ?
#
loop_
_entity_poly.entity_id
_entity_poly.type
_entity_poly.pdbx_seq_one_letter_code
_entity_poly.pdbx_strand_id
1 'polypeptide(L)'
;MFLIRNAFKRLHYPVDIIAQCVRWYLTYALSLRNLEEMMAERGIFVDHATIHRWVLRLVPLLSKAFRKRKKPVGSRWRMDETYIKVKGQWKYLYRSVDTDGQTDCGDYR
;
A
#
# COMPACT_ATOMS: atom_id res chain seq x y z
N MET A 1 -9.97 -14.28 3.34
CA MET A 1 -11.00 -13.25 3.04
C MET A 1 -11.65 -12.66 4.29
N PHE A 2 -11.83 -13.43 5.38
CA PHE A 2 -12.47 -12.98 6.64
C PHE A 2 -11.75 -11.81 7.37
N LEU A 3 -10.42 -11.79 7.33
CA LEU A 3 -9.61 -10.73 7.97
C LEU A 3 -9.82 -9.35 7.34
N ILE A 4 -9.98 -9.29 6.02
CA ILE A 4 -10.27 -8.04 5.30
C ILE A 4 -11.66 -7.55 5.67
N ARG A 5 -12.67 -8.44 5.70
CA ARG A 5 -14.04 -8.08 6.14
C ARG A 5 -14.08 -7.56 7.58
N ASN A 6 -13.29 -8.13 8.49
CA ASN A 6 -13.20 -7.63 9.87
C ASN A 6 -12.43 -6.32 10.01
N ALA A 7 -11.51 -6.00 9.08
CA ALA A 7 -10.83 -4.71 9.06
C ALA A 7 -11.79 -3.54 8.78
N PHE A 8 -12.88 -3.82 8.05
CA PHE A 8 -13.95 -2.88 7.79
C PHE A 8 -15.03 -2.84 8.88
N LYS A 9 -15.08 -3.82 9.79
CA LYS A 9 -16.04 -3.80 10.90
C LYS A 9 -15.71 -2.65 11.85
N ARG A 10 -16.74 -1.90 12.24
CA ARG A 10 -16.71 -0.72 13.14
C ARG A 10 -16.17 0.57 12.51
N LEU A 11 -16.09 0.67 11.19
CA LEU A 11 -15.85 1.94 10.52
C LEU A 11 -17.19 2.64 10.25
N HIS A 12 -17.28 3.92 10.61
CA HIS A 12 -18.49 4.74 10.44
C HIS A 12 -18.83 4.99 8.96
N TYR A 13 -17.83 4.84 8.08
CA TYR A 13 -17.96 5.05 6.66
C TYR A 13 -18.27 3.75 5.91
N PRO A 14 -19.06 3.81 4.83
CA PRO A 14 -19.30 2.65 3.97
C PRO A 14 -17.99 2.11 3.40
N VAL A 15 -17.92 0.80 3.25
CA VAL A 15 -16.73 0.06 2.84
C VAL A 15 -16.19 0.55 1.50
N ASP A 16 -17.09 0.92 0.58
CA ASP A 16 -16.74 1.35 -0.78
C ASP A 16 -15.92 2.65 -0.78
N ILE A 17 -16.25 3.62 0.09
CA ILE A 17 -15.50 4.87 0.24
C ILE A 17 -14.09 4.57 0.76
N ILE A 18 -13.99 3.74 1.79
CA ILE A 18 -12.71 3.38 2.42
C ILE A 18 -11.82 2.63 1.42
N ALA A 19 -12.39 1.67 0.71
CA ALA A 19 -11.69 0.91 -0.32
C ALA A 19 -11.21 1.82 -1.46
N GLN A 20 -12.03 2.79 -1.88
CA GLN A 20 -11.66 3.75 -2.92
C GLN A 20 -10.50 4.65 -2.48
N CYS A 21 -10.55 5.23 -1.28
CA CYS A 21 -9.46 6.05 -0.73
C CYS A 21 -8.14 5.28 -0.69
N VAL A 22 -8.17 4.05 -0.15
CA VAL A 22 -6.98 3.21 0.00
C VAL A 22 -6.44 2.80 -1.37
N ARG A 23 -7.32 2.46 -2.32
CA ARG A 23 -6.94 2.16 -3.70
C ARG A 23 -6.26 3.35 -4.36
N TRP A 24 -6.84 4.55 -4.25
CA TRP A 24 -6.26 5.75 -4.83
C TRP A 24 -4.92 6.11 -4.22
N TYR A 25 -4.78 6.00 -2.90
CA TYR A 25 -3.51 6.20 -2.22
C TYR A 25 -2.41 5.23 -2.70
N LEU A 26 -2.76 3.98 -2.98
CA LEU A 26 -1.80 2.97 -3.43
C LEU A 26 -1.50 3.02 -4.94
N THR A 27 -2.43 3.54 -5.75
CA THR A 27 -2.32 3.51 -7.22
C THR A 27 -1.75 4.80 -7.78
N TYR A 28 -2.06 5.94 -7.16
CA TYR A 28 -1.67 7.26 -7.63
C TYR A 28 -0.72 7.93 -6.63
N ALA A 29 0.15 8.82 -7.12
CA ALA A 29 1.04 9.64 -6.29
C ALA A 29 0.28 10.80 -5.62
N LEU A 30 -0.85 10.50 -4.96
CA LEU A 30 -1.70 11.48 -4.29
C LEU A 30 -1.28 11.65 -2.83
N SER A 31 -1.29 12.90 -2.37
CA SER A 31 -1.15 13.19 -0.94
C SER A 31 -2.45 12.83 -0.20
N LEU A 32 -2.36 12.57 1.11
CA LEU A 32 -3.56 12.33 1.93
C LEU A 32 -4.48 13.54 2.00
N ARG A 33 -3.93 14.77 1.88
CA ARG A 33 -4.71 16.01 1.82
C ARG A 33 -5.47 16.14 0.50
N ASN A 34 -4.83 15.76 -0.61
CA ASN A 34 -5.51 15.73 -1.91
C ASN A 34 -6.69 14.75 -1.88
N LEU A 35 -6.54 13.60 -1.21
CA LEU A 35 -7.64 12.64 -1.05
C LEU A 35 -8.78 13.20 -0.19
N GLU A 36 -8.46 13.97 0.86
CA GLU A 36 -9.45 14.67 1.67
C GLU A 36 -10.23 15.70 0.84
N GLU A 37 -9.54 16.53 0.06
CA GLU A 37 -10.16 17.51 -0.86
C GLU A 37 -11.06 16.84 -1.91
N MET A 38 -10.57 15.77 -2.56
CA MET A 38 -11.35 15.01 -3.55
C MET A 38 -12.59 14.32 -2.95
N MET A 39 -12.55 13.96 -1.66
CA MET A 39 -13.71 13.40 -0.97
C MET A 39 -14.69 14.52 -0.56
N ALA A 40 -14.19 15.68 -0.16
CA ALA A 40 -15.00 16.86 0.12
C ALA A 40 -15.78 17.33 -1.12
N GLU A 41 -15.16 17.33 -2.30
CA GLU A 41 -15.84 17.62 -3.58
C GLU A 41 -17.01 16.65 -3.87
N ARG A 42 -16.93 15.42 -3.35
CA ARG A 42 -17.98 14.40 -3.46
C ARG A 42 -19.02 14.49 -2.34
N GLY A 43 -18.95 15.51 -1.48
CA GLY A 43 -19.84 15.71 -0.34
C GLY A 43 -19.52 14.81 0.86
N ILE A 44 -18.33 14.18 0.90
CA ILE A 44 -17.92 13.27 1.97
C ILE A 44 -16.80 13.93 2.77
N PHE A 45 -17.10 14.38 3.99
CA PHE A 45 -16.13 15.01 4.86
C PHE A 45 -15.31 13.96 5.63
N VAL A 46 -14.08 13.68 5.17
CA VAL A 46 -13.15 12.75 5.84
C VAL A 46 -11.81 13.43 6.04
N ASP A 47 -11.39 13.53 7.30
CA ASP A 47 -10.07 14.04 7.66
C ASP A 47 -8.93 13.12 7.16
N HIS A 48 -7.85 13.70 6.63
CA HIS A 48 -6.67 12.98 6.13
C HIS A 48 -6.08 12.00 7.15
N ALA A 49 -6.13 12.28 8.47
CA ALA A 49 -5.62 11.37 9.49
C ALA A 49 -6.49 10.10 9.62
N THR A 50 -7.78 10.19 9.28
CA THR A 50 -8.67 9.03 9.21
C THR A 50 -8.34 8.16 8.00
N ILE A 51 -8.10 8.78 6.84
CA ILE A 51 -7.63 8.07 5.64
C ILE A 51 -6.31 7.36 5.92
N HIS A 52 -5.36 8.04 6.56
CA HIS A 52 -4.08 7.47 6.95
C HIS A 52 -4.24 6.24 7.86
N ARG A 53 -5.15 6.30 8.85
CA ARG A 53 -5.45 5.15 9.73
C ARG A 53 -6.02 3.97 8.95
N TRP A 54 -6.85 4.20 7.94
CA TRP A 54 -7.35 3.13 7.07
C TRP A 54 -6.23 2.49 6.25
N VAL A 55 -5.37 3.31 5.64
CA VAL A 55 -4.21 2.85 4.88
C VAL A 55 -3.31 1.99 5.75
N LEU A 56 -2.89 2.48 6.93
CA LEU A 56 -2.02 1.73 7.84
C LEU A 56 -2.62 0.38 8.26
N ARG A 57 -3.94 0.30 8.43
CA ARG A 57 -4.63 -0.94 8.80
C ARG A 57 -4.78 -1.92 7.63
N LEU A 58 -5.09 -1.42 6.43
CA LEU A 58 -5.45 -2.25 5.28
C LEU A 58 -4.25 -2.66 4.43
N VAL A 59 -3.24 -1.80 4.29
CA VAL A 59 -2.05 -2.08 3.47
C VAL A 59 -1.33 -3.37 3.87
N PRO A 60 -1.07 -3.66 5.17
CA PRO A 60 -0.45 -4.93 5.56
C PRO A 60 -1.29 -6.16 5.24
N LEU A 61 -2.62 -6.05 5.38
CA LEU A 61 -3.55 -7.14 5.07
C LEU A 61 -3.61 -7.41 3.57
N LEU A 62 -3.65 -6.35 2.77
CA LEU A 62 -3.59 -6.41 1.31
C LEU A 62 -2.24 -7.01 0.87
N SER A 63 -1.13 -6.51 1.40
CA SER A 63 0.22 -7.03 1.13
C SER A 63 0.31 -8.54 1.41
N LYS A 64 -0.20 -9.00 2.58
CA LYS A 64 -0.23 -10.43 2.90
C LYS A 64 -1.11 -11.23 1.93
N ALA A 65 -2.24 -10.69 1.50
CA ALA A 65 -3.13 -11.33 0.53
C ALA A 65 -2.55 -11.34 -0.89
N PHE A 66 -1.76 -10.33 -1.27
CA PHE A 66 -1.04 -10.28 -2.54
C PHE A 66 0.14 -11.24 -2.54
N ARG A 67 0.94 -11.30 -1.46
CA ARG A 67 2.04 -12.26 -1.31
C ARG A 67 1.57 -13.70 -1.47
N LYS A 68 0.40 -14.06 -0.91
CA LYS A 68 -0.20 -15.40 -1.09
C LYS A 68 -0.59 -15.74 -2.54
N ARG A 69 -0.87 -14.73 -3.36
CA ARG A 69 -1.25 -14.89 -4.77
C ARG A 69 -0.08 -14.68 -5.73
N LYS A 70 1.05 -14.22 -5.21
CA LYS A 70 2.28 -14.02 -5.98
C LYS A 70 2.82 -15.40 -6.36
N LYS A 71 3.22 -15.54 -7.63
CA LYS A 71 3.87 -16.77 -8.09
C LYS A 71 5.25 -16.89 -7.41
N PRO A 72 5.76 -18.11 -7.20
CA PRO A 72 7.13 -18.29 -6.77
C PRO A 72 8.07 -17.61 -7.77
N VAL A 73 9.07 -16.91 -7.27
CA VAL A 73 10.15 -16.34 -8.09
C VAL A 73 11.08 -17.46 -8.56
N GLY A 74 11.53 -17.36 -9.79
CA GLY A 74 12.48 -18.25 -10.44
C GLY A 74 13.86 -18.22 -9.79
N SER A 75 14.72 -19.12 -10.26
CA SER A 75 16.05 -19.37 -9.70
C SER A 75 17.09 -18.30 -10.04
N ARG A 76 16.80 -17.35 -10.93
CA ARG A 76 17.73 -16.32 -11.40
C ARG A 76 17.16 -14.92 -11.22
N TRP A 77 17.74 -14.16 -10.30
CA TRP A 77 17.36 -12.79 -9.99
C TRP A 77 18.48 -11.81 -10.38
N ARG A 78 18.08 -10.59 -10.74
CA ARG A 78 18.94 -9.40 -10.86
C ARG A 78 18.62 -8.45 -9.72
N MET A 79 19.60 -7.72 -9.22
CA MET A 79 19.40 -6.83 -8.07
C MET A 79 19.95 -5.45 -8.39
N ASP A 80 19.09 -4.45 -8.22
CA ASP A 80 19.44 -3.04 -8.35
C ASP A 80 19.55 -2.42 -6.96
N GLU A 81 20.63 -1.68 -6.71
CA GLU A 81 20.83 -0.88 -5.52
C GLU A 81 20.56 0.59 -5.84
N THR A 82 19.72 1.25 -5.05
CA THR A 82 19.40 2.66 -5.21
C THR A 82 19.49 3.39 -3.88
N TYR A 83 20.09 4.57 -3.89
CA TYR A 83 20.20 5.43 -2.73
C TYR A 83 18.96 6.31 -2.62
N ILE A 84 18.20 6.16 -1.52
CA ILE A 84 17.03 6.99 -1.25
C ILE A 84 17.24 7.79 0.03
N LYS A 85 16.85 9.06 0.03
CA LYS A 85 16.91 9.92 1.21
C LYS A 85 15.57 9.86 1.95
N VAL A 86 15.54 9.21 3.11
CA VAL A 86 14.34 9.07 3.94
C VAL A 86 14.52 9.90 5.21
N LYS A 87 13.67 10.91 5.41
CA LYS A 87 13.73 11.84 6.56
C LYS A 87 15.12 12.46 6.77
N GLY A 88 15.79 12.82 5.67
CA GLY A 88 17.12 13.44 5.71
C GLY A 88 18.30 12.47 5.78
N GLN A 89 18.07 11.18 6.07
CA GLN A 89 19.10 10.16 6.12
C GLN A 89 19.15 9.35 4.82
N TRP A 90 20.36 9.09 4.31
CA TRP A 90 20.55 8.18 3.18
C TRP A 90 20.29 6.74 3.61
N LYS A 91 19.47 6.03 2.85
CA LYS A 91 19.17 4.62 3.03
C LYS A 91 19.39 3.87 1.73
N TYR A 92 19.88 2.65 1.87
CA TYR A 92 20.07 1.71 0.79
C TYR A 92 18.74 1.01 0.50
N LEU A 93 18.26 1.14 -0.73
CA LEU A 93 17.11 0.41 -1.24
C LEU A 93 17.60 -0.66 -2.21
N TYR A 94 17.37 -1.92 -1.87
CA TYR A 94 17.68 -3.07 -2.71
C TYR A 94 16.40 -3.59 -3.35
N ARG A 95 16.39 -3.72 -4.68
CA ARG A 95 15.28 -4.31 -5.43
C ARG A 95 15.78 -5.51 -6.22
N SER A 96 15.38 -6.72 -5.82
CA SER A 96 15.63 -7.93 -6.61
C SER A 96 14.45 -8.21 -7.55
N VAL A 97 14.74 -8.48 -8.82
CA VAL A 97 13.77 -8.77 -9.88
C VAL A 97 14.17 -10.07 -10.58
N ASP A 98 13.25 -11.02 -10.64
CA ASP A 98 13.40 -12.27 -11.37
C ASP A 98 13.38 -12.04 -12.90
N THR A 99 13.80 -13.04 -13.66
CA THR A 99 13.86 -13.00 -15.13
C THR A 99 12.48 -12.69 -15.75
N ASP A 100 11.40 -13.14 -15.11
CA ASP A 100 10.02 -12.85 -15.52
C ASP A 100 9.50 -11.47 -15.04
N GLY A 101 10.39 -10.61 -14.53
CA GLY A 101 10.03 -9.27 -14.05
C GLY A 101 9.36 -9.26 -12.68
N GLN A 102 9.32 -10.39 -11.96
CA GLN A 102 8.73 -10.45 -10.63
C GLN A 102 9.71 -9.98 -9.56
N THR A 103 9.38 -8.90 -8.86
CA THR A 103 10.22 -8.39 -7.76
C THR A 103 10.21 -9.38 -6.61
N ASP A 104 11.33 -9.99 -6.23
CA ASP A 104 11.39 -10.75 -4.98
C ASP A 104 11.45 -9.78 -3.79
N CYS A 105 10.71 -10.10 -2.75
CA CYS A 105 10.81 -9.38 -1.48
C CYS A 105 11.09 -10.43 -0.42
N GLY A 106 12.22 -11.12 -0.55
CA GLY A 106 12.80 -11.88 0.53
C GLY A 106 13.19 -10.90 1.63
N ASP A 107 12.83 -11.22 2.88
CA ASP A 107 13.38 -10.52 4.05
C ASP A 107 14.88 -10.85 4.11
N TYR A 108 15.71 -10.05 3.44
CA TYR A 108 17.14 -10.05 3.67
C TYR A 108 17.36 -9.41 5.04
N ARG A 109 17.47 -10.27 6.06
CA ARG A 109 17.95 -9.90 7.40
C ARG A 109 19.37 -9.34 7.33
#